data_AF-A0A174PJ04-F1
#
_entry.id   AF-A0A174PJ04-F1
#
_cell.length_a   1.000
_cell.length_b   1.000
_cell.length_c   1.000
_cell.angle_alpha   90.00
_cell.angle_beta   90.00
_cell.angle_gamma   90.00
#
_symmetry.space_group_name_H-M   'P 1'
#
loop_
_entity.id
_entity.type
_entity.pdbx_description
1 polymer ?
#
loop_
_entity_poly.entity_id
_entity_poly.type
_entity_poly.pdbx_seq_one_letter_code
_entity_poly.pdbx_strand_id
1 'polypeptide(L)'
;MKKNNRLLIVVFAVLALIIGVLKGVDYYRYTKVSKERVSSIQAEFVGETAPSQELSMSMFDVTVYTETGSVYSARSFDIDEKKAPAHGDSFDTKIEYHGSTTTVTVPITRSKVVQYKVGYPTKENVLATIYNNGDLEFTGSGNTMNFANGDTPWADEDYTYVIFKDEITPTNVDYWFEGNTALTGCETLPKSIESARGTFQGCENLKKTPSFFQCSSLKIITDCFSGCTSLEQSDPLPVSVMEADGAFEDCIKLTKAPDMTKTNALSSINAIFKGCMSLVDAPVIPDSVLDMSEAFLGDSNIYTASAFPESVEDISSAYADCISLEKAASIPASVINCDSCYSGCSNLYGELSINTNTEDCANLLSNAVTSGKTLKLKGKSGRLFEIQQDSGSRYVTIKDTEKAEKNAKKLERQNNQ
;
A
#
# COMPACT_ATOMS: atom_id res chain seq x y z
N MET A 1 -63.82 -31.85 -35.37
CA MET A 1 -62.76 -31.47 -34.40
C MET A 1 -61.92 -32.63 -33.83
N LYS A 2 -62.44 -33.86 -33.60
CA LYS A 2 -61.64 -34.96 -32.97
C LYS A 2 -60.55 -35.64 -33.84
N LYS A 3 -60.66 -35.63 -35.17
CA LYS A 3 -59.73 -36.36 -36.07
C LYS A 3 -58.41 -35.61 -36.30
N ASN A 4 -58.45 -34.27 -36.37
CA ASN A 4 -57.26 -33.44 -36.51
C ASN A 4 -56.37 -33.48 -35.25
N ASN A 5 -56.95 -33.58 -34.05
CA ASN A 5 -56.16 -33.68 -32.81
C ASN A 5 -55.36 -35.00 -32.71
N ARG A 6 -55.88 -36.13 -33.21
CA ARG A 6 -55.14 -37.41 -33.20
C ARG A 6 -53.97 -37.43 -34.17
N LEU A 7 -54.14 -36.85 -35.36
CA LEU A 7 -53.05 -36.70 -36.33
C LEU A 7 -51.94 -35.79 -35.79
N LEU A 8 -52.34 -34.68 -35.15
CA LEU A 8 -51.40 -33.76 -34.49
C LEU A 8 -50.56 -34.46 -33.41
N ILE A 9 -51.21 -35.24 -32.54
CA ILE A 9 -50.53 -35.98 -31.46
C ILE A 9 -49.52 -36.99 -32.01
N VAL A 10 -49.86 -37.71 -33.09
CA VAL A 10 -48.94 -38.67 -33.73
C VAL A 10 -47.75 -37.96 -34.37
N VAL A 11 -47.98 -36.81 -35.03
CA VAL A 11 -46.89 -35.99 -35.60
C VAL A 11 -45.97 -35.46 -34.50
N PHE A 12 -46.49 -34.98 -33.38
CA PHE A 12 -45.68 -34.58 -32.22
C PHE A 12 -44.90 -35.73 -31.61
N ALA A 13 -45.49 -36.93 -31.50
CA ALA A 13 -44.80 -38.11 -30.98
C ALA A 13 -43.65 -38.55 -31.90
N VAL A 14 -43.85 -38.55 -33.22
CA VAL A 14 -42.80 -38.88 -34.20
C VAL A 14 -41.69 -37.83 -34.20
N LEU A 15 -42.03 -36.54 -34.15
CA LEU A 15 -41.04 -35.45 -34.02
C LEU A 15 -40.21 -35.59 -32.74
N ALA A 16 -40.84 -35.87 -31.60
CA ALA A 16 -40.14 -36.09 -30.34
C ALA A 16 -39.20 -37.30 -30.40
N LEU A 17 -39.62 -38.38 -31.08
CA LEU A 17 -38.80 -39.59 -31.28
C LEU A 17 -37.60 -39.32 -32.20
N ILE A 18 -37.80 -38.58 -33.30
CA ILE A 18 -36.73 -38.15 -34.20
C ILE A 18 -35.73 -37.26 -33.47
N ILE A 19 -36.19 -36.27 -32.69
CA ILE A 19 -35.34 -35.41 -31.86
C ILE A 19 -34.55 -36.24 -30.83
N GLY A 20 -35.21 -37.24 -30.22
CA GLY A 20 -34.56 -38.16 -29.28
C GLY A 20 -33.44 -38.98 -29.92
N VAL A 21 -33.68 -39.52 -31.12
CA VAL A 21 -32.66 -40.28 -31.88
C VAL A 21 -31.50 -39.37 -32.27
N LEU A 22 -31.76 -38.17 -32.78
CA LEU A 22 -30.71 -37.20 -33.14
C LEU A 22 -29.83 -36.85 -31.92
N LYS A 23 -30.45 -36.49 -30.79
CA LYS A 23 -29.71 -36.22 -29.53
C LYS A 23 -28.89 -37.43 -29.05
N GLY A 24 -29.42 -38.65 -29.23
CA GLY A 24 -28.71 -39.89 -28.89
C GLY A 24 -27.48 -40.14 -29.77
N VAL A 25 -27.59 -39.89 -31.08
CA VAL A 25 -26.45 -40.00 -32.01
C VAL A 25 -25.38 -38.96 -31.69
N ASP A 26 -25.77 -37.72 -31.41
CA ASP A 26 -24.85 -36.65 -31.04
C ASP A 26 -24.13 -36.93 -29.71
N TYR A 27 -24.86 -37.46 -28.71
CA TYR A 27 -24.27 -37.89 -27.45
C TYR A 27 -23.27 -39.04 -27.66
N TYR A 28 -23.63 -40.04 -28.46
CA TYR A 28 -22.73 -41.15 -28.77
C TYR A 28 -21.44 -40.67 -29.45
N ARG A 29 -21.56 -39.79 -30.47
CA ARG A 29 -20.40 -39.17 -31.14
C ARG A 29 -19.53 -38.41 -30.16
N TYR A 30 -20.13 -37.60 -29.28
CA TYR A 30 -19.44 -36.88 -28.22
C TYR A 30 -18.64 -37.83 -27.33
N THR A 31 -19.26 -38.86 -26.76
CA THR A 31 -18.58 -39.78 -25.82
C THR A 31 -17.44 -40.58 -26.44
N LYS A 32 -17.43 -40.72 -27.77
CA LYS A 32 -16.33 -41.35 -28.50
C LYS A 32 -15.16 -40.39 -28.65
N VAL A 33 -15.43 -39.19 -29.17
CA VAL A 33 -14.40 -38.18 -29.44
C VAL A 33 -13.82 -37.62 -28.13
N SER A 34 -14.63 -37.50 -27.07
CA SER A 34 -14.19 -36.94 -25.77
C SER A 34 -13.19 -37.83 -25.02
N LYS A 35 -12.94 -39.06 -25.49
CA LYS A 35 -11.90 -39.97 -24.94
C LYS A 35 -10.57 -39.85 -25.68
N GLU A 36 -10.54 -39.15 -26.81
CA GLU A 36 -9.31 -38.90 -27.55
C GLU A 36 -8.41 -37.94 -26.75
N ARG A 37 -7.10 -38.04 -26.96
CA ARG A 37 -6.14 -37.11 -26.34
C ARG A 37 -6.37 -35.71 -26.87
N VAL A 38 -6.42 -34.75 -25.96
CA VAL A 38 -6.56 -33.33 -26.27
C VAL A 38 -5.21 -32.81 -26.79
N SER A 39 -5.23 -32.14 -27.93
CA SER A 39 -4.07 -31.44 -28.49
C SER A 39 -4.05 -29.97 -28.08
N SER A 40 -5.22 -29.32 -28.07
CA SER A 40 -5.39 -27.93 -27.62
C SER A 40 -6.86 -27.63 -27.34
N ILE A 41 -7.10 -26.50 -26.69
CA ILE A 41 -8.44 -25.94 -26.48
C ILE A 41 -8.48 -24.48 -26.90
N GLN A 42 -9.68 -24.02 -27.25
CA GLN A 42 -10.03 -22.61 -27.39
C GLN A 42 -11.26 -22.36 -26.51
N ALA A 43 -11.35 -21.17 -25.92
CA ALA A 43 -12.48 -20.79 -25.10
C ALA A 43 -12.86 -19.35 -25.40
N GLU A 44 -14.16 -19.09 -25.47
CA GLU A 44 -14.74 -17.77 -25.68
C GLU A 44 -15.74 -17.48 -24.57
N PHE A 45 -15.73 -16.25 -24.07
CA PHE A 45 -16.75 -15.78 -23.14
C PHE A 45 -17.99 -15.33 -23.91
N VAL A 46 -19.16 -15.85 -23.53
CA VAL A 46 -20.44 -15.64 -24.23
C VAL A 46 -21.56 -15.12 -23.31
N GLY A 47 -21.22 -14.76 -22.08
CA GLY A 47 -22.17 -14.28 -21.07
C GLY A 47 -22.17 -12.77 -20.85
N GLU A 48 -22.75 -12.38 -19.72
CA GLU A 48 -22.57 -11.08 -19.08
C GLU A 48 -22.18 -11.33 -17.62
N THR A 49 -21.32 -10.46 -17.08
CA THR A 49 -20.77 -10.63 -15.73
C THR A 49 -20.90 -9.32 -14.96
N ALA A 50 -21.70 -9.31 -13.90
CA ALA A 50 -21.74 -8.20 -12.96
C ALA A 50 -20.51 -8.23 -12.02
N PRO A 51 -20.15 -7.09 -11.40
CA PRO A 51 -19.14 -7.03 -10.36
C PRO A 51 -19.39 -8.07 -9.26
N SER A 52 -18.34 -8.76 -8.80
CA SER A 52 -18.45 -9.81 -7.77
C SER A 52 -19.38 -10.99 -8.13
N GLN A 53 -19.75 -11.20 -9.38
CA GLN A 53 -20.59 -12.33 -9.79
C GLN A 53 -19.78 -13.64 -9.85
N GLU A 54 -20.37 -14.72 -9.34
CA GLU A 54 -19.85 -16.08 -9.55
C GLU A 54 -19.97 -16.49 -11.02
N LEU A 55 -18.87 -16.98 -11.59
CA LEU A 55 -18.80 -17.48 -12.95
C LEU A 55 -19.37 -18.89 -13.04
N SER A 56 -19.96 -19.20 -14.19
CA SER A 56 -20.52 -20.51 -14.49
C SER A 56 -20.03 -21.01 -15.84
N MET A 57 -19.96 -22.33 -16.02
CA MET A 57 -19.56 -22.94 -17.29
C MET A 57 -20.44 -22.50 -18.46
N SER A 58 -21.72 -22.16 -18.24
CA SER A 58 -22.60 -21.65 -19.30
C SER A 58 -22.20 -20.28 -19.86
N MET A 59 -21.25 -19.59 -19.22
CA MET A 59 -20.72 -18.31 -19.70
C MET A 59 -19.55 -18.49 -20.68
N PHE A 60 -19.12 -19.74 -20.93
CA PHE A 60 -17.98 -20.02 -21.79
C PHE A 60 -18.32 -21.09 -22.82
N ASP A 61 -18.00 -20.80 -24.08
CA ASP A 61 -18.00 -21.80 -25.15
C ASP A 61 -16.56 -22.32 -25.31
N VAL A 62 -16.36 -23.61 -24.97
CA VAL A 62 -15.03 -24.24 -24.99
C VAL A 62 -14.97 -25.26 -26.12
N THR A 63 -14.13 -24.99 -27.12
CA THR A 63 -13.87 -25.88 -28.26
C THR A 63 -12.59 -26.68 -28.03
N VAL A 64 -12.69 -28.00 -28.17
CA VAL A 64 -11.59 -28.94 -27.95
C VAL A 64 -11.13 -29.52 -29.28
N TYR A 65 -9.82 -29.53 -29.48
CA TYR A 65 -9.14 -30.15 -30.61
C TYR A 65 -8.39 -31.39 -30.11
N THR A 66 -8.50 -32.50 -30.83
CA THR A 66 -7.84 -33.77 -30.44
C THR A 66 -6.59 -34.03 -31.29
N GLU A 67 -5.69 -34.87 -30.81
CA GLU A 67 -4.49 -35.30 -31.56
C GLU A 67 -4.85 -36.02 -32.88
N THR A 68 -6.03 -36.64 -32.92
CA THR A 68 -6.57 -37.35 -34.08
C THR A 68 -7.31 -36.45 -35.05
N GLY A 69 -7.39 -35.14 -34.78
CA GLY A 69 -7.98 -34.13 -35.66
C GLY A 69 -9.49 -33.93 -35.50
N SER A 70 -10.10 -34.52 -34.48
CA SER A 70 -11.52 -34.30 -34.16
C SER A 70 -11.71 -32.96 -33.43
N VAL A 71 -12.91 -32.37 -33.57
CA VAL A 71 -13.30 -31.13 -32.90
C VAL A 71 -14.66 -31.32 -32.21
N TYR A 72 -14.80 -30.86 -30.97
CA TYR A 72 -16.05 -30.90 -30.23
C TYR A 72 -16.12 -29.81 -29.15
N SER A 73 -17.32 -29.44 -28.71
CA SER A 73 -17.51 -28.52 -27.58
C SER A 73 -17.45 -29.27 -26.25
N ALA A 74 -16.62 -28.82 -25.31
CA ALA A 74 -16.56 -29.39 -23.96
C ALA A 74 -17.88 -29.14 -23.21
N ARG A 75 -18.35 -30.16 -22.48
CA ARG A 75 -19.56 -30.05 -21.63
C ARG A 75 -19.24 -29.79 -20.16
N SER A 76 -17.97 -29.88 -19.80
CA SER A 76 -17.43 -29.65 -18.46
C SER A 76 -15.98 -29.26 -18.60
N PHE A 77 -15.52 -28.32 -17.81
CA PHE A 77 -14.16 -27.82 -17.77
C PHE A 77 -13.98 -27.07 -16.45
N ASP A 78 -12.73 -26.81 -16.08
CA ASP A 78 -12.41 -26.05 -14.89
C ASP A 78 -12.17 -24.58 -15.26
N ILE A 79 -12.65 -23.69 -14.40
CA ILE A 79 -12.43 -22.24 -14.47
C ILE A 79 -11.59 -21.90 -13.26
N ASP A 80 -10.40 -21.34 -13.48
CA ASP A 80 -9.46 -21.01 -12.41
C ASP A 80 -10.07 -19.94 -11.48
N GLU A 81 -10.47 -18.79 -12.02
CA GLU A 81 -11.15 -17.75 -11.27
C GLU A 81 -12.66 -17.94 -11.29
N LYS A 82 -13.23 -18.28 -10.12
CA LYS A 82 -14.65 -18.62 -9.99
C LYS A 82 -15.54 -17.42 -9.78
N LYS A 83 -14.98 -16.26 -9.45
CA LYS A 83 -15.74 -15.05 -9.14
C LYS A 83 -15.09 -13.85 -9.80
N ALA A 84 -15.92 -13.02 -10.43
CA ALA A 84 -15.47 -11.77 -11.01
C ALA A 84 -14.98 -10.79 -9.92
N PRO A 85 -13.96 -9.97 -10.21
CA PRO A 85 -13.59 -8.83 -9.36
C PRO A 85 -14.76 -7.85 -9.15
N ALA A 86 -14.67 -7.04 -8.09
CA ALA A 86 -15.61 -5.94 -7.86
C ALA A 86 -15.31 -4.71 -8.74
N HIS A 87 -14.05 -4.56 -9.13
CA HIS A 87 -13.51 -3.37 -9.79
C HIS A 87 -12.87 -3.73 -11.14
N GLY A 88 -12.82 -2.78 -12.07
CA GLY A 88 -12.30 -2.97 -13.43
C GLY A 88 -13.37 -3.15 -14.51
N ASP A 89 -12.95 -3.05 -15.77
CA ASP A 89 -13.76 -3.33 -16.96
C ASP A 89 -13.69 -4.80 -17.40
N SER A 90 -12.63 -5.51 -17.07
CA SER A 90 -12.45 -6.92 -17.39
C SER A 90 -11.40 -7.57 -16.51
N PHE A 91 -11.34 -8.90 -16.56
CA PHE A 91 -10.27 -9.69 -15.96
C PHE A 91 -9.98 -10.92 -16.80
N ASP A 92 -8.77 -11.45 -16.69
CA ASP A 92 -8.38 -12.69 -17.34
C ASP A 92 -8.58 -13.88 -16.39
N THR A 93 -9.22 -14.93 -16.89
CA THR A 93 -9.30 -16.23 -16.21
C THR A 93 -8.80 -17.34 -17.12
N LYS A 94 -8.31 -18.44 -16.54
CA LYS A 94 -7.89 -19.61 -17.30
C LYS A 94 -8.99 -20.65 -17.31
N ILE A 95 -9.16 -21.26 -18.47
CA ILE A 95 -9.97 -22.43 -18.68
C ILE A 95 -9.05 -23.62 -18.82
N GLU A 96 -9.25 -24.65 -18.01
CA GLU A 96 -8.55 -25.92 -18.10
C GLU A 96 -9.49 -27.04 -18.56
N TYR A 97 -8.99 -27.87 -19.49
CA TYR A 97 -9.64 -29.13 -19.85
C TYR A 97 -8.59 -30.21 -20.13
N HIS A 98 -8.58 -31.27 -19.32
CA HIS A 98 -7.67 -32.42 -19.46
C HIS A 98 -6.18 -32.03 -19.56
N GLY A 99 -5.74 -31.08 -18.74
CA GLY A 99 -4.35 -30.59 -18.70
C GLY A 99 -3.95 -29.64 -19.83
N SER A 100 -4.87 -29.31 -20.75
CA SER A 100 -4.69 -28.18 -21.68
C SER A 100 -5.35 -26.94 -21.11
N THR A 101 -4.71 -25.78 -21.26
CA THR A 101 -5.19 -24.49 -20.72
C THR A 101 -5.25 -23.41 -21.78
N THR A 102 -6.21 -22.49 -21.66
CA THR A 102 -6.25 -21.22 -22.41
C THR A 102 -6.71 -20.09 -21.51
N THR A 103 -6.28 -18.85 -21.80
CA THR A 103 -6.75 -17.65 -21.10
C THR A 103 -7.93 -17.03 -21.84
N VAL A 104 -8.92 -16.56 -21.10
CA VAL A 104 -10.09 -15.84 -21.62
C VAL A 104 -10.26 -14.54 -20.83
N THR A 105 -10.38 -13.42 -21.56
CA THR A 105 -10.73 -12.13 -20.97
C THR A 105 -12.25 -12.05 -20.79
N VAL A 106 -12.69 -11.84 -19.55
CA VAL A 106 -14.09 -11.73 -19.16
C VAL A 106 -14.41 -10.26 -18.88
N PRO A 107 -15.32 -9.62 -19.64
CA PRO A 107 -15.75 -8.25 -19.36
C PRO A 107 -16.65 -8.19 -18.12
N ILE A 108 -16.55 -7.10 -17.37
CA ILE A 108 -17.37 -6.76 -16.22
C ILE A 108 -18.36 -5.66 -16.64
N THR A 109 -19.64 -5.96 -16.55
CA THR A 109 -20.73 -5.06 -16.90
C THR A 109 -20.83 -3.94 -15.86
N ARG A 110 -20.51 -2.72 -16.28
CA ARG A 110 -20.61 -1.48 -15.50
C ARG A 110 -21.14 -0.33 -16.36
N SER A 111 -21.72 0.69 -15.72
CA SER A 111 -22.31 1.86 -16.37
C SER A 111 -21.71 3.15 -15.83
N LYS A 112 -21.49 4.12 -16.71
CA LYS A 112 -20.98 5.45 -16.33
C LYS A 112 -22.01 6.21 -15.50
N VAL A 113 -21.59 6.76 -14.38
CA VAL A 113 -22.37 7.65 -13.52
C VAL A 113 -22.12 9.09 -13.93
N VAL A 114 -20.85 9.51 -13.92
CA VAL A 114 -20.41 10.85 -14.32
C VAL A 114 -19.02 10.80 -14.96
N GLN A 115 -18.68 11.80 -15.78
CA GLN A 115 -17.39 11.89 -16.44
C GLN A 115 -16.89 13.34 -16.50
N TYR A 116 -15.60 13.50 -16.17
CA TYR A 116 -14.89 14.78 -16.13
C TYR A 116 -13.76 14.79 -17.17
N LYS A 117 -13.57 15.94 -17.81
CA LYS A 117 -12.47 16.18 -18.75
C LYS A 117 -11.33 16.88 -18.02
N VAL A 118 -10.23 16.16 -17.82
CA VAL A 118 -9.15 16.57 -16.91
C VAL A 118 -7.77 16.64 -17.55
N GLY A 119 -7.66 16.45 -18.87
CA GLY A 119 -6.38 16.49 -19.58
C GLY A 119 -5.71 17.86 -19.66
N TYR A 120 -4.40 17.86 -19.82
CA TYR A 120 -3.59 19.06 -20.08
C TYR A 120 -2.59 18.81 -21.24
N PRO A 121 -2.42 19.77 -22.18
CA PRO A 121 -3.10 21.07 -22.29
C PRO A 121 -4.52 20.99 -22.88
N THR A 122 -4.92 19.82 -23.39
CA THR A 122 -6.24 19.58 -23.97
C THR A 122 -7.09 18.78 -22.99
N LYS A 123 -8.20 19.36 -22.52
CA LYS A 123 -9.06 18.76 -21.48
C LYS A 123 -9.60 17.39 -21.86
N GLU A 124 -9.93 17.19 -23.13
CA GLU A 124 -10.48 15.94 -23.67
C GLU A 124 -9.48 14.78 -23.72
N ASN A 125 -8.18 15.04 -23.59
CA ASN A 125 -7.16 13.99 -23.73
C ASN A 125 -7.19 13.00 -22.56
N VAL A 126 -7.63 13.42 -21.37
CA VAL A 126 -7.77 12.56 -20.20
C VAL A 126 -9.17 12.72 -19.62
N LEU A 127 -9.82 11.60 -19.36
CA LEU A 127 -11.16 11.52 -18.81
C LEU A 127 -11.12 10.78 -17.48
N ALA A 128 -11.65 11.41 -16.42
CA ALA A 128 -11.93 10.75 -15.14
C ALA A 128 -13.41 10.35 -15.12
N THR A 129 -13.71 9.06 -14.99
CA THR A 129 -15.06 8.52 -15.09
C THR A 129 -15.42 7.75 -13.83
N ILE A 130 -16.55 8.09 -13.21
CA ILE A 130 -17.13 7.31 -12.12
C ILE A 130 -18.08 6.28 -12.73
N TYR A 131 -17.96 5.02 -12.28
CA TYR A 131 -18.85 3.94 -12.67
C TYR A 131 -19.70 3.45 -11.49
N ASN A 132 -20.84 2.84 -11.79
CA ASN A 132 -21.81 2.37 -10.79
C ASN A 132 -21.32 1.22 -9.90
N ASN A 133 -20.17 0.62 -10.20
CA ASN A 133 -19.49 -0.36 -9.36
C ASN A 133 -18.50 0.26 -8.37
N GLY A 134 -18.42 1.59 -8.30
CA GLY A 134 -17.53 2.33 -7.38
C GLY A 134 -16.14 2.63 -7.95
N ASP A 135 -15.91 2.39 -9.25
CA ASP A 135 -14.63 2.73 -9.89
C ASP A 135 -14.58 4.22 -10.27
N LEU A 136 -13.52 4.90 -9.86
CA LEU A 136 -13.01 6.12 -10.48
C LEU A 136 -11.88 5.75 -11.44
N GLU A 137 -12.14 5.79 -12.74
CA GLU A 137 -11.19 5.39 -13.78
C GLU A 137 -10.70 6.57 -14.62
N PHE A 138 -9.38 6.68 -14.74
CA PHE A 138 -8.69 7.62 -15.62
C PHE A 138 -8.33 6.94 -16.94
N THR A 139 -8.86 7.46 -18.05
CA THR A 139 -8.65 6.96 -19.41
C THR A 139 -8.22 8.07 -20.36
N GLY A 140 -7.70 7.70 -21.54
CA GLY A 140 -7.14 8.65 -22.50
C GLY A 140 -5.61 8.59 -22.50
N SER A 141 -4.93 9.70 -22.79
CA SER A 141 -3.48 9.73 -22.78
C SER A 141 -2.91 11.10 -22.42
N GLY A 142 -1.78 11.09 -21.72
CA GLY A 142 -1.02 12.30 -21.38
C GLY A 142 -1.28 12.84 -19.97
N ASN A 143 -0.83 14.08 -19.75
CA ASN A 143 -0.87 14.75 -18.46
C ASN A 143 -2.29 15.23 -18.11
N THR A 144 -2.50 15.51 -16.83
CA THR A 144 -3.74 16.11 -16.30
C THR A 144 -3.53 17.56 -15.91
N MET A 145 -4.63 18.28 -15.72
CA MET A 145 -4.62 19.54 -14.99
C MET A 145 -4.25 19.28 -13.52
N ASN A 146 -3.69 20.30 -12.86
CA ASN A 146 -3.51 20.30 -11.42
C ASN A 146 -4.74 20.94 -10.76
N PHE A 147 -5.04 20.49 -9.54
CA PHE A 147 -6.15 20.98 -8.73
C PHE A 147 -5.58 21.50 -7.40
N ALA A 148 -6.22 22.52 -6.82
CA ALA A 148 -5.93 22.86 -5.42
C ALA A 148 -6.54 21.79 -4.50
N ASN A 149 -6.11 21.76 -3.23
CA ASN A 149 -6.71 20.88 -2.24
C ASN A 149 -8.24 21.13 -2.18
N GLY A 150 -9.01 20.05 -2.30
CA GLY A 150 -10.49 20.07 -2.26
C GLY A 150 -11.16 20.43 -3.58
N ASP A 151 -10.40 20.78 -4.63
CA ASP A 151 -10.96 21.26 -5.90
C ASP A 151 -11.00 20.19 -7.00
N THR A 152 -10.74 18.92 -6.68
CA THR A 152 -10.86 17.86 -7.70
C THR A 152 -12.31 17.73 -8.16
N PRO A 153 -12.57 17.50 -9.46
CA PRO A 153 -13.94 17.38 -9.97
C PRO A 153 -14.75 16.23 -9.36
N TRP A 154 -14.08 15.25 -8.74
CA TRP A 154 -14.68 14.07 -8.13
C TRP A 154 -14.69 14.12 -6.60
N ALA A 155 -14.38 15.25 -5.96
CA ALA A 155 -14.26 15.36 -4.50
C ALA A 155 -15.53 14.92 -3.75
N ASP A 156 -16.72 15.23 -4.30
CA ASP A 156 -18.02 14.91 -3.71
C ASP A 156 -18.66 13.63 -4.30
N GLU A 157 -17.93 12.85 -5.10
CA GLU A 157 -18.46 11.67 -5.78
C GLU A 157 -18.31 10.40 -4.93
N ASP A 158 -19.29 9.50 -5.05
CA ASP A 158 -19.25 8.19 -4.40
C ASP A 158 -18.41 7.19 -5.22
N TYR A 159 -17.15 6.99 -4.84
CA TYR A 159 -16.28 5.95 -5.38
C TYR A 159 -15.46 5.25 -4.30
N THR A 160 -15.16 3.97 -4.54
CA THR A 160 -14.48 3.08 -3.58
C THR A 160 -13.19 2.49 -4.14
N TYR A 161 -12.88 2.70 -5.42
CA TYR A 161 -11.67 2.19 -6.06
C TYR A 161 -11.15 3.12 -7.16
N VAL A 162 -9.84 3.30 -7.25
CA VAL A 162 -9.20 4.15 -8.27
C VAL A 162 -8.41 3.32 -9.28
N ILE A 163 -8.56 3.65 -10.56
CA ILE A 163 -7.90 2.97 -11.68
C ILE A 163 -7.25 4.01 -12.59
N PHE A 164 -5.95 3.88 -12.82
CA PHE A 164 -5.23 4.62 -13.86
C PHE A 164 -4.88 3.67 -15.01
N LYS A 165 -5.28 4.00 -16.24
CA LYS A 165 -4.78 3.28 -17.43
C LYS A 165 -3.34 3.73 -17.75
N ASP A 166 -2.59 2.86 -18.43
CA ASP A 166 -1.14 2.98 -18.61
C ASP A 166 -0.67 4.28 -19.28
N GLU A 167 -1.49 4.85 -20.17
CA GLU A 167 -1.16 6.05 -20.93
C GLU A 167 -1.39 7.36 -20.16
N ILE A 168 -1.92 7.28 -18.93
CA ILE A 168 -2.15 8.43 -18.07
C ILE A 168 -0.84 8.85 -17.42
N THR A 169 -0.44 10.10 -17.63
CA THR A 169 0.86 10.61 -17.18
C THR A 169 0.79 11.91 -16.37
N PRO A 170 0.00 11.98 -15.29
CA PRO A 170 0.00 13.11 -14.38
C PRO A 170 1.38 13.31 -13.76
N THR A 171 1.78 14.57 -13.57
CA THR A 171 2.99 14.91 -12.81
C THR A 171 2.69 15.20 -11.34
N ASN A 172 1.44 15.51 -11.00
CA ASN A 172 1.01 15.86 -9.65
C ASN A 172 -0.36 15.23 -9.38
N VAL A 173 -0.48 14.52 -8.27
CA VAL A 173 -1.73 13.91 -7.78
C VAL A 173 -2.04 14.33 -6.34
N ASP A 174 -1.54 15.50 -5.93
CA ASP A 174 -1.63 15.97 -4.55
C ASP A 174 -3.10 16.14 -4.13
N TYR A 175 -3.45 15.59 -2.96
CA TYR A 175 -4.78 15.68 -2.35
C TYR A 175 -5.94 15.12 -3.18
N TRP A 176 -5.68 14.30 -4.20
CA TRP A 176 -6.75 13.88 -5.13
C TRP A 176 -7.86 13.03 -4.49
N PHE A 177 -7.54 12.28 -3.44
CA PHE A 177 -8.46 11.37 -2.76
C PHE A 177 -8.46 11.59 -1.24
N GLU A 178 -7.98 12.75 -0.79
CA GLU A 178 -7.96 13.12 0.62
C GLU A 178 -9.36 12.99 1.24
N GLY A 179 -9.44 12.40 2.42
CA GLY A 179 -10.67 12.24 3.19
C GLY A 179 -11.66 11.21 2.65
N ASN A 180 -11.35 10.52 1.55
CA ASN A 180 -12.23 9.46 1.04
C ASN A 180 -12.14 8.20 1.91
N THR A 181 -12.90 8.19 3.00
CA THR A 181 -13.03 7.06 3.92
C THR A 181 -13.62 5.80 3.27
N ALA A 182 -14.31 5.89 2.12
CA ALA A 182 -14.88 4.75 1.42
C ALA A 182 -13.88 4.08 0.45
N LEU A 183 -12.73 4.71 0.19
CA LEU A 183 -11.72 4.20 -0.72
C LEU A 183 -11.08 2.92 -0.15
N THR A 184 -11.24 1.83 -0.88
CA THR A 184 -10.73 0.50 -0.49
C THR A 184 -9.44 0.12 -1.23
N GLY A 185 -9.13 0.79 -2.34
CA GLY A 185 -7.96 0.47 -3.13
C GLY A 185 -7.67 1.39 -4.31
N CYS A 186 -6.41 1.34 -4.73
CA CYS A 186 -5.88 1.86 -5.98
C CYS A 186 -4.78 0.89 -6.39
N GLU A 187 -4.84 0.29 -7.59
CA GLU A 187 -3.88 -0.78 -7.91
C GLU A 187 -2.47 -0.25 -8.14
N THR A 188 -2.32 0.75 -9.00
CA THR A 188 -1.03 1.28 -9.45
C THR A 188 -1.11 2.79 -9.62
N LEU A 189 -0.10 3.51 -9.14
CA LEU A 189 0.08 4.93 -9.44
C LEU A 189 0.80 5.13 -10.79
N PRO A 190 0.44 6.17 -11.56
CA PRO A 190 1.13 6.50 -12.81
C PRO A 190 2.62 6.77 -12.60
N LYS A 191 3.48 6.20 -13.45
CA LYS A 191 4.94 6.25 -13.27
C LYS A 191 5.53 7.67 -13.37
N SER A 192 4.80 8.60 -13.97
CA SER A 192 5.21 9.97 -14.24
C SER A 192 5.04 10.92 -13.05
N ILE A 193 4.36 10.50 -11.98
CA ILE A 193 4.10 11.40 -10.85
C ILE A 193 5.42 11.88 -10.23
N GLU A 194 5.46 13.16 -9.91
CA GLU A 194 6.55 13.81 -9.19
C GLU A 194 6.17 14.13 -7.74
N SER A 195 4.87 14.30 -7.48
CA SER A 195 4.31 14.60 -6.15
C SER A 195 2.99 13.85 -5.94
N ALA A 196 2.87 13.27 -4.74
CA ALA A 196 1.67 12.61 -4.23
C ALA A 196 1.37 13.06 -2.79
N ARG A 197 1.51 14.37 -2.52
CA ARG A 197 1.30 14.95 -1.20
C ARG A 197 -0.17 14.77 -0.78
N GLY A 198 -0.42 14.18 0.38
CA GLY A 198 -1.76 13.96 0.92
C GLY A 198 -2.72 13.19 0.00
N THR A 199 -2.22 12.50 -1.04
CA THR A 199 -3.09 11.91 -2.09
C THR A 199 -4.12 10.94 -1.54
N PHE A 200 -3.76 10.16 -0.51
CA PHE A 200 -4.63 9.19 0.17
C PHE A 200 -4.81 9.53 1.66
N GLN A 201 -4.50 10.76 2.08
CA GLN A 201 -4.66 11.17 3.48
C GLN A 201 -6.11 10.92 3.93
N GLY A 202 -6.31 10.27 5.07
CA GLY A 202 -7.64 9.95 5.61
C GLY A 202 -8.42 8.86 4.85
N CYS A 203 -7.78 8.08 3.97
CA CYS A 203 -8.42 6.92 3.33
C CYS A 203 -8.49 5.74 4.32
N GLU A 204 -9.37 5.83 5.31
CA GLU A 204 -9.45 4.92 6.47
C GLU A 204 -9.67 3.44 6.11
N ASN A 205 -10.25 3.13 4.94
CA ASN A 205 -10.50 1.76 4.47
C ASN A 205 -9.42 1.20 3.54
N LEU A 206 -8.38 1.96 3.21
CA LEU A 206 -7.27 1.51 2.37
C LEU A 206 -6.40 0.50 3.14
N LYS A 207 -6.37 -0.76 2.67
CA LYS A 207 -5.62 -1.83 3.35
C LYS A 207 -4.18 -2.01 2.88
N LYS A 208 -3.91 -1.60 1.64
CA LYS A 208 -2.59 -1.68 1.01
C LYS A 208 -2.37 -0.39 0.22
N THR A 209 -1.15 0.13 0.24
CA THR A 209 -0.77 1.22 -0.69
C THR A 209 -0.96 0.76 -2.14
N PRO A 210 -1.19 1.68 -3.09
CA PRO A 210 -1.03 1.36 -4.50
C PRO A 210 0.39 0.86 -4.79
N SER A 211 0.58 0.24 -5.95
CA SER A 211 1.92 0.01 -6.48
C SER A 211 2.52 1.36 -6.87
N PHE A 212 3.55 1.83 -6.14
CA PHE A 212 4.20 3.11 -6.41
C PHE A 212 5.72 3.04 -6.50
N PHE A 213 6.34 1.90 -6.16
CA PHE A 213 7.81 1.72 -6.18
C PHE A 213 8.44 2.04 -7.54
N GLN A 214 7.72 1.78 -8.65
CA GLN A 214 8.17 2.06 -10.01
C GLN A 214 8.12 3.54 -10.42
N CYS A 215 7.60 4.45 -9.58
CA CYS A 215 7.48 5.87 -9.89
C CYS A 215 8.85 6.54 -9.74
N SER A 216 9.70 6.41 -10.76
CA SER A 216 11.10 6.87 -10.74
C SER A 216 11.28 8.39 -10.69
N SER A 217 10.19 9.14 -10.87
CA SER A 217 10.19 10.61 -10.80
C SER A 217 9.56 11.14 -9.51
N LEU A 218 9.00 10.27 -8.66
CA LEU A 218 8.28 10.67 -7.44
C LEU A 218 9.27 11.18 -6.39
N LYS A 219 9.12 12.45 -6.01
CA LYS A 219 10.01 13.15 -5.05
C LYS A 219 9.33 13.37 -3.70
N ILE A 220 8.02 13.62 -3.69
CA ILE A 220 7.28 14.07 -2.50
C ILE A 220 6.13 13.09 -2.24
N ILE A 221 6.11 12.51 -1.04
CA ILE A 221 5.00 11.69 -0.52
C ILE A 221 4.51 12.18 0.84
N THR A 222 4.75 13.45 1.16
CA THR A 222 4.35 14.07 2.43
C THR A 222 2.85 13.86 2.69
N ASP A 223 2.51 13.37 3.88
CA ASP A 223 1.15 13.03 4.33
C ASP A 223 0.39 12.01 3.45
N CYS A 224 1.04 11.39 2.45
CA CYS A 224 0.35 10.65 1.39
C CYS A 224 -0.63 9.60 1.91
N PHE A 225 -0.28 8.88 2.98
CA PHE A 225 -1.13 7.88 3.63
C PHE A 225 -1.45 8.22 5.10
N SER A 226 -1.24 9.47 5.52
CA SER A 226 -1.57 9.90 6.88
C SER A 226 -3.03 9.59 7.21
N GLY A 227 -3.30 9.01 8.38
CA GLY A 227 -4.64 8.62 8.82
C GLY A 227 -5.26 7.41 8.07
N CYS A 228 -4.49 6.66 7.26
CA CYS A 228 -4.95 5.40 6.67
C CYS A 228 -5.02 4.29 7.73
N THR A 229 -5.99 4.37 8.63
CA THR A 229 -6.07 3.51 9.84
C THR A 229 -6.23 2.01 9.55
N SER A 230 -6.66 1.61 8.35
CA SER A 230 -6.72 0.20 7.93
C SER A 230 -5.50 -0.29 7.17
N LEU A 231 -4.49 0.55 6.94
CA LEU A 231 -3.31 0.20 6.15
C LEU A 231 -2.46 -0.85 6.88
N GLU A 232 -2.33 -2.04 6.30
CA GLU A 232 -1.59 -3.16 6.87
C GLU A 232 -0.21 -3.34 6.20
N GLN A 233 -0.10 -2.93 4.94
CA GLN A 233 1.06 -3.18 4.09
C GLN A 233 1.36 -1.98 3.18
N SER A 234 2.65 -1.68 3.02
CA SER A 234 3.14 -0.70 2.06
C SER A 234 4.14 -1.33 1.09
N ASP A 235 4.12 -0.85 -0.15
CA ASP A 235 5.21 -1.04 -1.08
C ASP A 235 6.48 -0.31 -0.59
N PRO A 236 7.68 -0.74 -1.03
CA PRO A 236 8.93 -0.01 -0.78
C PRO A 236 8.89 1.42 -1.31
N LEU A 237 9.62 2.34 -0.67
CA LEU A 237 9.74 3.70 -1.19
C LEU A 237 10.54 3.70 -2.50
N PRO A 238 10.11 4.47 -3.52
CA PRO A 238 10.90 4.70 -4.72
C PRO A 238 12.26 5.32 -4.38
N VAL A 239 13.24 5.06 -5.22
CA VAL A 239 14.62 5.58 -5.05
C VAL A 239 14.72 7.11 -5.17
N SER A 240 13.72 7.73 -5.82
CA SER A 240 13.68 9.17 -6.13
C SER A 240 13.06 10.03 -5.04
N VAL A 241 12.44 9.44 -4.02
CA VAL A 241 11.76 10.18 -2.96
C VAL A 241 12.79 10.99 -2.16
N MET A 242 12.46 12.24 -1.88
CA MET A 242 13.29 13.21 -1.17
C MET A 242 12.66 13.66 0.17
N GLU A 243 11.32 13.68 0.22
CA GLU A 243 10.51 14.11 1.37
C GLU A 243 9.37 13.11 1.59
N ALA A 244 9.26 12.59 2.82
CA ALA A 244 8.24 11.64 3.22
C ALA A 244 7.65 11.97 4.60
N ASP A 245 7.58 13.26 4.93
CA ASP A 245 7.07 13.73 6.22
C ASP A 245 5.62 13.29 6.40
N GLY A 246 5.25 12.80 7.58
CA GLY A 246 3.88 12.35 7.91
C GLY A 246 3.32 11.24 7.01
N ALA A 247 4.12 10.64 6.11
CA ALA A 247 3.60 9.83 5.00
C ALA A 247 2.77 8.63 5.47
N PHE A 248 3.03 8.10 6.67
CA PHE A 248 2.29 7.00 7.30
C PHE A 248 1.87 7.37 8.74
N GLU A 249 1.73 8.66 9.07
CA GLU A 249 1.20 9.08 10.37
C GLU A 249 -0.17 8.44 10.64
N ASP A 250 -0.41 8.01 11.88
CA ASP A 250 -1.64 7.36 12.35
C ASP A 250 -2.08 6.12 11.53
N CYS A 251 -1.15 5.45 10.84
CA CYS A 251 -1.38 4.14 10.22
C CYS A 251 -1.41 3.03 11.28
N ILE A 252 -2.42 3.05 12.16
CA ILE A 252 -2.46 2.24 13.38
C ILE A 252 -2.40 0.72 13.17
N LYS A 253 -2.68 0.20 11.96
CA LYS A 253 -2.60 -1.23 11.61
C LYS A 253 -1.33 -1.60 10.84
N LEU A 254 -0.46 -0.65 10.52
CA LEU A 254 0.77 -0.92 9.78
C LEU A 254 1.71 -1.74 10.67
N THR A 255 1.92 -2.99 10.29
CA THR A 255 2.75 -3.92 11.07
C THR A 255 4.22 -3.87 10.70
N LYS A 256 4.52 -3.40 9.49
CA LYS A 256 5.86 -3.30 8.93
C LYS A 256 6.00 -2.01 8.14
N ALA A 257 7.01 -1.22 8.49
CA ALA A 257 7.38 -0.04 7.73
C ALA A 257 7.82 -0.42 6.30
N PRO A 258 7.58 0.46 5.30
CA PRO A 258 8.12 0.26 3.96
C PRO A 258 9.65 0.20 3.97
N ASP A 259 10.22 -0.53 3.01
CA ASP A 259 11.67 -0.55 2.81
C ASP A 259 12.13 0.79 2.23
N MET A 260 12.98 1.50 2.98
CA MET A 260 13.56 2.79 2.61
C MET A 260 15.05 2.68 2.24
N THR A 261 15.65 1.49 2.29
CA THR A 261 17.11 1.28 2.18
C THR A 261 17.71 1.68 0.83
N LYS A 262 16.87 1.90 -0.19
CA LYS A 262 17.30 2.33 -1.53
C LYS A 262 16.99 3.81 -1.83
N THR A 263 16.36 4.51 -0.90
CA THR A 263 15.93 5.90 -1.08
C THR A 263 17.02 6.85 -0.61
N ASN A 264 18.12 6.88 -1.36
CA ASN A 264 19.36 7.57 -0.96
C ASN A 264 19.29 9.11 -1.06
N ALA A 265 18.18 9.66 -1.55
CA ALA A 265 17.94 11.10 -1.60
C ALA A 265 16.97 11.58 -0.50
N LEU A 266 16.50 10.67 0.37
CA LEU A 266 15.55 10.97 1.43
C LEU A 266 16.23 11.82 2.50
N SER A 267 15.80 13.08 2.62
CA SER A 267 16.40 14.05 3.54
C SER A 267 15.56 14.29 4.79
N SER A 268 14.24 14.15 4.67
CA SER A 268 13.29 14.37 5.76
C SER A 268 12.27 13.24 5.84
N ILE A 269 12.07 12.75 7.07
CA ILE A 269 11.06 11.77 7.46
C ILE A 269 10.34 12.22 8.75
N ASN A 270 10.15 13.53 8.92
CA ASN A 270 9.46 14.08 10.09
C ASN A 270 8.10 13.39 10.27
N ALA A 271 7.78 12.93 11.47
CA ALA A 271 6.51 12.25 11.80
C ALA A 271 6.12 11.06 10.91
N ILE A 272 7.03 10.47 10.12
CA ILE A 272 6.69 9.49 9.07
C ILE A 272 5.84 8.32 9.57
N PHE A 273 6.08 7.81 10.79
CA PHE A 273 5.33 6.72 11.41
C PHE A 273 4.68 7.13 12.73
N LYS A 274 4.58 8.43 13.04
CA LYS A 274 3.94 8.88 14.29
C LYS A 274 2.58 8.22 14.48
N GLY A 275 2.34 7.64 15.66
CA GLY A 275 1.09 6.97 15.98
C GLY A 275 0.89 5.60 15.32
N CYS A 276 1.92 4.99 14.71
CA CYS A 276 1.87 3.64 14.16
C CYS A 276 1.90 2.57 15.26
N MET A 277 0.80 2.46 16.00
CA MET A 277 0.72 1.62 17.20
C MET A 277 0.98 0.13 16.94
N SER A 278 0.79 -0.39 15.73
CA SER A 278 1.05 -1.80 15.38
C SER A 278 2.46 -2.08 14.85
N LEU A 279 3.30 -1.05 14.69
CA LEU A 279 4.65 -1.23 14.18
C LEU A 279 5.54 -1.85 15.28
N VAL A 280 6.14 -3.00 14.96
CA VAL A 280 6.93 -3.79 15.92
C VAL A 280 8.45 -3.60 15.77
N ASP A 281 8.88 -3.28 14.55
CA ASP A 281 10.28 -3.10 14.18
C ASP A 281 10.48 -1.70 13.60
N ALA A 282 11.44 -0.96 14.13
CA ALA A 282 11.90 0.27 13.50
C ALA A 282 12.67 -0.07 12.20
N PRO A 283 12.38 0.57 11.05
CA PRO A 283 13.08 0.33 9.79
C PRO A 283 14.51 0.88 9.82
N VAL A 284 15.36 0.36 8.93
CA VAL A 284 16.67 0.98 8.68
C VAL A 284 16.45 2.38 8.10
N ILE A 285 17.04 3.38 8.75
CA ILE A 285 16.98 4.78 8.31
C ILE A 285 18.11 5.04 7.30
N PRO A 286 17.83 5.62 6.12
CA PRO A 286 18.87 5.96 5.15
C PRO A 286 19.88 6.98 5.68
N ASP A 287 21.15 6.84 5.28
CA ASP A 287 22.23 7.74 5.70
C ASP A 287 22.02 9.20 5.25
N SER A 288 21.18 9.44 4.25
CA SER A 288 20.87 10.77 3.73
C SER A 288 19.92 11.58 4.60
N VAL A 289 19.25 10.94 5.58
CA VAL A 289 18.25 11.60 6.42
C VAL A 289 18.92 12.59 7.38
N LEU A 290 18.43 13.83 7.36
CA LEU A 290 18.86 14.94 8.21
C LEU A 290 17.81 15.26 9.29
N ASP A 291 16.53 15.09 8.96
CA ASP A 291 15.40 15.30 9.88
C ASP A 291 14.57 14.02 10.03
N MET A 292 14.48 13.55 11.27
CA MET A 292 13.55 12.48 11.66
C MET A 292 12.85 12.80 12.98
N SER A 293 12.59 14.08 13.22
CA SER A 293 11.78 14.53 14.34
C SER A 293 10.41 13.86 14.32
N GLU A 294 9.90 13.47 15.49
CA GLU A 294 8.63 12.75 15.69
C GLU A 294 8.47 11.42 14.90
N ALA A 295 9.52 10.90 14.24
CA ALA A 295 9.39 9.81 13.27
C ALA A 295 8.67 8.55 13.78
N PHE A 296 8.81 8.22 15.07
CA PHE A 296 8.16 7.09 15.75
C PHE A 296 7.39 7.53 17.00
N LEU A 297 6.98 8.80 17.08
CA LEU A 297 6.26 9.33 18.25
C LEU A 297 5.01 8.49 18.54
N GLY A 298 4.90 7.93 19.75
CA GLY A 298 3.76 7.13 20.18
C GLY A 298 3.75 5.68 19.69
N ASP A 299 4.80 5.23 19.00
CA ASP A 299 4.90 3.87 18.48
C ASP A 299 5.18 2.87 19.61
N SER A 300 4.09 2.41 20.21
CA SER A 300 4.11 1.71 21.50
C SER A 300 4.69 0.30 21.46
N ASN A 301 4.93 -0.27 20.27
CA ASN A 301 5.37 -1.67 20.11
C ASN A 301 6.80 -1.84 19.56
N ILE A 302 7.56 -0.75 19.38
CA ILE A 302 8.97 -0.82 18.99
C ILE A 302 9.84 -1.17 20.21
N TYR A 303 10.59 -2.26 20.14
CA TYR A 303 11.47 -2.72 21.24
C TYR A 303 12.91 -2.23 21.12
N THR A 304 13.40 -1.99 19.91
CA THR A 304 14.77 -1.54 19.64
C THR A 304 14.74 -0.41 18.64
N ALA A 305 15.38 0.71 18.99
CA ALA A 305 15.52 1.85 18.10
C ALA A 305 16.44 1.51 16.93
N SER A 306 16.11 2.05 15.76
CA SER A 306 17.01 2.06 14.62
C SER A 306 18.20 2.97 14.90
N ALA A 307 19.37 2.59 14.36
CA ALA A 307 20.54 3.46 14.40
C ALA A 307 20.23 4.78 13.69
N PHE A 308 20.57 5.88 14.35
CA PHE A 308 20.51 7.19 13.74
C PHE A 308 21.60 7.32 12.67
N PRO A 309 21.32 7.95 11.52
CA PRO A 309 22.33 8.36 10.55
C PRO A 309 23.40 9.23 11.22
N GLU A 310 24.67 9.07 10.84
CA GLU A 310 25.76 9.89 11.43
C GLU A 310 25.66 11.37 11.05
N SER A 311 24.92 11.74 10.00
CA SER A 311 24.67 13.13 9.58
C SER A 311 23.35 13.71 10.08
N VAL A 312 22.54 12.97 10.84
CA VAL A 312 21.23 13.47 11.30
C VAL A 312 21.38 14.71 12.16
N GLU A 313 20.54 15.71 11.93
CA GLU A 313 20.55 17.01 12.60
C GLU A 313 19.41 17.11 13.62
N ASP A 314 18.19 16.71 13.25
CA ASP A 314 17.01 16.77 14.12
C ASP A 314 16.44 15.37 14.42
N ILE A 315 16.42 15.01 15.70
CA ILE A 315 15.81 13.79 16.24
C ILE A 315 14.81 14.13 17.37
N SER A 316 14.32 15.36 17.42
CA SER A 316 13.40 15.80 18.48
C SER A 316 12.14 14.93 18.50
N SER A 317 11.78 14.46 19.69
CA SER A 317 10.65 13.54 19.92
C SER A 317 10.63 12.28 19.05
N ALA A 318 11.75 11.88 18.42
CA ALA A 318 11.77 10.80 17.43
C ALA A 318 11.24 9.46 17.96
N TYR A 319 11.42 9.18 19.25
CA TYR A 319 10.90 7.99 19.93
C TYR A 319 10.07 8.36 21.17
N ALA A 320 9.57 9.59 21.29
CA ALA A 320 8.79 9.97 22.45
C ALA A 320 7.53 9.08 22.56
N ASP A 321 7.21 8.67 23.80
CA ASP A 321 6.13 7.74 24.13
C ASP A 321 6.22 6.34 23.48
N CYS A 322 7.39 5.93 22.97
CA CYS A 322 7.67 4.52 22.65
C CYS A 322 7.81 3.69 23.94
N ILE A 323 6.69 3.34 24.56
CA ILE A 323 6.66 2.73 25.90
C ILE A 323 7.34 1.36 25.98
N SER A 324 7.39 0.58 24.89
CA SER A 324 8.05 -0.74 24.85
C SER A 324 9.54 -0.66 24.52
N LEU A 325 10.07 0.53 24.23
CA LEU A 325 11.45 0.68 23.79
C LEU A 325 12.42 0.28 24.91
N GLU A 326 13.20 -0.76 24.66
CA GLU A 326 14.18 -1.30 25.60
C GLU A 326 15.59 -0.78 25.33
N LYS A 327 15.92 -0.61 24.05
CA LYS A 327 17.27 -0.22 23.58
C LYS A 327 17.19 1.04 22.74
N ALA A 328 17.73 2.12 23.29
CA ALA A 328 17.90 3.39 22.59
C ALA A 328 19.08 3.33 21.60
N ALA A 329 19.02 4.16 20.56
CA ALA A 329 20.09 4.38 19.61
C ALA A 329 21.10 5.41 20.14
N SER A 330 22.37 5.29 19.72
CA SER A 330 23.41 6.26 20.05
C SER A 330 23.13 7.59 19.36
N ILE A 331 23.11 8.69 20.12
CA ILE A 331 22.95 10.05 19.58
C ILE A 331 24.31 10.51 19.01
N PRO A 332 24.40 10.77 17.69
CA PRO A 332 25.65 11.19 17.04
C PRO A 332 26.01 12.65 17.39
N ALA A 333 27.19 13.09 16.97
CA ALA A 333 27.70 14.43 17.28
C ALA A 333 27.13 15.55 16.38
N SER A 334 26.57 15.16 15.23
CA SER A 334 25.89 16.02 14.24
C SER A 334 24.57 16.59 14.74
N VAL A 335 23.88 15.87 15.62
CA VAL A 335 22.58 16.26 16.15
C VAL A 335 22.64 17.66 16.76
N ILE A 336 21.83 18.55 16.21
CA ILE A 336 21.60 19.90 16.71
C ILE A 336 20.32 19.98 17.54
N ASN A 337 19.36 19.07 17.37
CA ASN A 337 18.14 19.03 18.17
C ASN A 337 17.79 17.58 18.58
N CYS A 338 17.76 17.34 19.89
CA CYS A 338 17.33 16.08 20.52
C CYS A 338 16.29 16.29 21.62
N ASP A 339 15.58 17.42 21.61
CA ASP A 339 14.53 17.68 22.59
C ASP A 339 13.54 16.50 22.66
N SER A 340 13.26 16.03 23.86
CA SER A 340 12.24 15.00 24.12
C SER A 340 12.43 13.67 23.36
N CYS A 341 13.57 13.40 22.72
CA CYS A 341 13.73 12.25 21.79
C CYS A 341 13.34 10.90 22.40
N TYR A 342 13.57 10.67 23.70
CA TYR A 342 13.17 9.46 24.42
C TYR A 342 12.24 9.77 25.61
N SER A 343 11.53 10.89 25.58
CA SER A 343 10.55 11.25 26.61
C SER A 343 9.48 10.15 26.70
N GLY A 344 9.07 9.77 27.91
CA GLY A 344 8.04 8.75 28.13
C GLY A 344 8.45 7.30 27.84
N CYS A 345 9.69 7.04 27.38
CA CYS A 345 10.19 5.68 27.13
C CYS A 345 10.44 4.91 28.45
N SER A 346 9.37 4.40 29.04
CA SER A 346 9.35 3.79 30.37
C SER A 346 10.25 2.55 30.54
N ASN A 347 10.46 1.77 29.48
CA ASN A 347 11.17 0.49 29.51
C ASN A 347 12.65 0.53 29.13
N LEU A 348 13.21 1.72 28.84
CA LEU A 348 14.62 1.86 28.47
C LEU A 348 15.57 1.35 29.56
N TYR A 349 16.62 0.64 29.15
CA TYR A 349 17.69 0.19 30.04
C TYR A 349 19.01 -0.03 29.31
N GLY A 350 20.07 -0.34 30.06
CA GLY A 350 21.36 -0.69 29.49
C GLY A 350 22.25 0.54 29.33
N GLU A 351 22.68 0.86 28.12
CA GLU A 351 23.60 1.98 27.85
C GLU A 351 23.07 2.89 26.75
N LEU A 352 23.10 4.20 26.98
CA LEU A 352 22.82 5.22 25.96
C LEU A 352 24.08 6.04 25.73
N SER A 353 24.58 6.06 24.50
CA SER A 353 25.70 6.90 24.11
C SER A 353 25.21 8.24 23.56
N ILE A 354 25.72 9.34 24.11
CA ILE A 354 25.37 10.70 23.69
C ILE A 354 26.67 11.43 23.31
N ASN A 355 26.75 11.88 22.05
CA ASN A 355 27.96 12.50 21.52
C ASN A 355 27.79 13.97 21.11
N THR A 356 26.57 14.46 21.00
CA THR A 356 26.28 15.89 20.78
C THR A 356 26.48 16.72 22.06
N ASN A 357 26.80 18.00 21.87
CA ASN A 357 26.83 19.04 22.90
C ASN A 357 25.76 20.11 22.66
N THR A 358 24.73 19.83 21.84
CA THR A 358 23.66 20.80 21.61
C THR A 358 22.95 21.18 22.91
N GLU A 359 22.50 22.43 22.98
CA GLU A 359 21.65 22.96 24.05
C GLU A 359 20.17 22.58 23.82
N ASP A 360 19.78 22.34 22.57
CA ASP A 360 18.43 21.90 22.19
C ASP A 360 18.27 20.39 22.44
N CYS A 361 18.37 19.99 23.70
CA CYS A 361 18.21 18.61 24.14
C CYS A 361 17.49 18.53 25.49
N ALA A 362 16.59 19.48 25.74
CA ALA A 362 15.76 19.48 26.93
C ALA A 362 14.85 18.24 26.92
N ASN A 363 14.44 17.80 28.11
CA ASN A 363 13.50 16.67 28.28
C ASN A 363 13.89 15.34 27.59
N LEU A 364 15.15 15.17 27.16
CA LEU A 364 15.60 14.01 26.38
C LEU A 364 15.11 12.67 26.94
N LEU A 365 15.12 12.54 28.26
CA LEU A 365 14.70 11.35 29.02
C LEU A 365 13.60 11.67 30.04
N SER A 366 12.83 12.74 29.82
CA SER A 366 11.74 13.13 30.73
C SER A 366 10.72 11.99 30.84
N ASN A 367 10.33 11.61 32.06
CA ASN A 367 9.44 10.47 32.34
C ASN A 367 9.89 9.11 31.73
N ALA A 368 11.15 8.99 31.30
CA ALA A 368 11.71 7.74 30.80
C ALA A 368 12.28 6.88 31.94
N VAL A 369 12.59 5.61 31.65
CA VAL A 369 13.29 4.70 32.58
C VAL A 369 12.53 4.55 33.92
N THR A 370 11.23 4.28 33.83
CA THR A 370 10.34 4.12 35.00
C THR A 370 10.08 2.65 35.37
N SER A 371 10.57 1.70 34.55
CA SER A 371 10.48 0.25 34.79
C SER A 371 11.30 -0.27 35.98
N GLY A 372 12.16 0.57 36.57
CA GLY A 372 13.09 0.20 37.64
C GLY A 372 14.40 -0.43 37.16
N LYS A 373 14.56 -0.64 35.84
CA LYS A 373 15.84 -1.00 35.22
C LYS A 373 16.75 0.24 35.13
N THR A 374 18.07 0.04 35.14
CA THR A 374 19.05 1.14 35.05
C THR A 374 19.44 1.43 33.60
N LEU A 375 19.45 2.72 33.24
CA LEU A 375 20.07 3.23 32.02
C LEU A 375 21.38 3.94 32.38
N LYS A 376 22.47 3.58 31.71
CA LYS A 376 23.80 4.15 31.92
C LYS A 376 24.19 5.05 30.75
N LEU A 377 24.25 6.34 31.00
CA LEU A 377 24.73 7.34 30.05
C LEU A 377 26.24 7.20 29.85
N LYS A 378 26.67 7.29 28.60
CA LYS A 378 28.08 7.34 28.19
C LYS A 378 28.21 8.25 26.97
N GLY A 379 29.44 8.45 26.49
CA GLY A 379 29.71 9.11 25.22
C GLY A 379 30.71 10.26 25.37
N LYS A 380 30.69 11.16 24.39
CA LYS A 380 31.59 12.32 24.29
C LYS A 380 30.96 13.62 24.76
N SER A 381 29.65 13.64 25.02
CA SER A 381 28.96 14.84 25.47
C SER A 381 29.55 15.37 26.78
N GLY A 382 29.71 16.69 26.85
CA GLY A 382 30.00 17.43 28.07
C GLY A 382 28.75 17.68 28.94
N ARG A 383 27.55 17.36 28.42
CA ARG A 383 26.25 17.65 29.07
C ARG A 383 25.64 16.44 29.78
N LEU A 384 26.37 15.34 29.95
CA LEU A 384 25.82 14.10 30.54
C LEU A 384 25.24 14.29 31.95
N PHE A 385 25.82 15.16 32.78
CA PHE A 385 25.31 15.44 34.13
C PHE A 385 23.98 16.21 34.11
N GLU A 386 23.85 17.17 33.20
CA GLU A 386 22.60 17.92 32.99
C GLU A 386 21.50 16.99 32.49
N ILE A 387 21.79 16.19 31.46
CA ILE A 387 20.85 15.19 30.92
C ILE A 387 20.41 14.19 31.99
N GLN A 388 21.34 13.75 32.86
CA GLN A 388 21.01 12.87 33.98
C GLN A 388 20.05 13.57 34.96
N GLN A 389 20.35 14.82 35.33
CA GLN A 389 19.54 15.59 36.27
C GLN A 389 18.13 15.85 35.70
N ASP A 390 18.04 16.30 34.45
CA ASP A 390 16.80 16.65 33.77
C ASP A 390 15.90 15.43 33.52
N SER A 391 16.48 14.23 33.44
CA SER A 391 15.68 13.01 33.35
C SER A 391 14.72 12.81 34.53
N GLY A 392 15.02 13.41 35.69
CA GLY A 392 14.25 13.23 36.92
C GLY A 392 14.22 11.79 37.47
N SER A 393 14.93 10.85 36.85
CA SER A 393 14.90 9.42 37.18
C SER A 393 16.15 9.00 37.94
N ARG A 394 15.96 8.42 39.12
CA ARG A 394 17.05 7.83 39.92
C ARG A 394 17.72 6.61 39.24
N TYR A 395 17.11 6.10 38.18
CA TYR A 395 17.58 4.94 37.44
C TYR A 395 18.44 5.33 36.23
N VAL A 396 18.55 6.62 35.94
CA VAL A 396 19.51 7.16 34.96
C VAL A 396 20.81 7.48 35.69
N THR A 397 21.88 6.82 35.25
CA THR A 397 23.22 6.92 35.87
C THR A 397 24.27 7.20 34.81
N ILE A 398 25.45 7.67 35.20
CA ILE A 398 26.59 7.85 34.29
C ILE A 398 27.55 6.68 34.45
N LYS A 399 27.94 6.06 33.32
CA LYS A 399 28.79 4.85 33.30
C LYS A 399 30.21 5.12 33.82
N ASP A 400 30.78 6.26 33.45
CA ASP A 400 32.16 6.68 33.75
C ASP A 400 32.14 8.18 34.10
N THR A 401 32.09 8.47 35.40
CA THR A 401 31.97 9.83 35.92
C THR A 401 33.23 10.64 35.71
N GLU A 402 34.42 10.05 35.83
CA GLU A 402 35.70 10.73 35.60
C GLU A 402 35.80 11.22 34.15
N LYS A 403 35.40 10.37 33.19
CA LYS A 403 35.37 10.74 31.78
C LYS A 403 34.31 11.81 31.50
N ALA A 404 33.12 11.70 32.11
CA ALA A 404 32.07 12.72 31.96
C ALA A 404 32.53 14.09 32.50
N GLU A 405 33.19 14.14 33.66
CA GLU A 405 33.75 15.38 34.21
C GLU A 405 34.81 16.00 33.31
N LYS A 406 35.67 15.17 32.70
CA LYS A 406 36.67 15.64 31.75
C LYS A 406 36.02 16.26 30.50
N ASN A 407 34.94 15.66 29.99
CA ASN A 407 34.20 16.21 28.86
C ASN A 407 33.48 17.52 29.22
N ALA A 408 32.85 17.60 30.40
CA ALA A 408 32.20 18.81 30.89
C ALA A 408 33.18 19.99 30.99
N LYS A 409 34.34 19.78 31.65
CA LYS A 409 35.43 20.78 31.73
C LYS A 409 35.96 21.20 30.36
N LYS A 410 35.93 20.30 29.35
CA LYS A 410 36.32 20.63 27.98
C LYS A 410 35.29 21.55 27.32
N LEU A 411 34.01 21.25 27.47
CA LEU A 411 32.90 22.06 26.93
C LEU A 411 32.89 23.47 27.55
N GLU A 412 33.04 23.58 28.88
CA GLU A 412 33.15 24.87 29.58
C GLU A 412 34.28 25.74 29.02
N ARG A 413 35.44 25.15 28.70
CA ARG A 413 36.56 25.89 28.12
C ARG A 413 36.27 26.36 26.69
N GLN A 414 35.50 25.59 25.93
CA GLN A 414 35.11 25.95 24.56
C GLN A 414 34.09 27.10 24.56
N ASN A 415 33.16 27.13 25.51
CA ASN A 415 32.15 28.20 25.61
C ASN A 415 32.71 29.53 26.14
N ASN A 416 33.88 29.51 26.79
CA ASN A 416 34.55 30.69 27.34
C ASN A 416 35.63 31.29 26.41
N GLN A 417 35.79 30.74 25.20
CA GLN A 417 36.67 31.24 24.13
C GLN A 417 35.83 31.86 23.02
#